data_AF-A0AAD8PNS8-F1
#
_entry.id   AF-A0AAD8PNS8-F1
#
_cell.length_a   1.000
_cell.length_b   1.000
_cell.length_c   1.000
_cell.angle_alpha   90.00
_cell.angle_beta   90.00
_cell.angle_gamma   90.00
#
_symmetry.space_group_name_H-M   'P 1'
#
loop_
_entity.id
_entity.type
_entity.pdbx_description
1 polymer ?
#
loop_
_entity_poly.entity_id
_entity_poly.type
_entity_poly.pdbx_seq_one_letter_code
_entity_poly.pdbx_strand_id
1 'polypeptide(L)'
;MTSSTPSSIGQASSRMHSATESHTGFYMAFVPYLLGVSSYNAAKVGGFSTDPALADVDPRDRAQGYLQAAEGFLNLRDVSLTTIQLCVLIGAAWTADGNGEAENIYYGVACRAALLLDLPNRPATTLLEREINIRVWWSLCMIDVWSSTAVKLPKLLPARSDIPLPMDDLPFLSLDRSGASRTTADAGATLSSQSSQHLSQMVRLNRILLDINDFNQRCVAENPDWDALGHGVDALHARMEGWLDALPENMRDTPENFAWFAARGLGRTFAAVYLGYYHFGQLLYYQFLYGAGTTTAINPTASVSVARRDTYATRCKEHAARLCDMVYRTQTTAGADVRYTMAAHVLVIASTVQIHTLLFSGDEADIGLARRRLERNFEMLLQLRCYWPTVDRAISRLRAFHKTARTSIDTSFVLDRWMLRFLVEFTEPMEEKEAIIGRHGDGDEMESLWATEGLR
;
A
#
# COMPACT_ATOMS: atom_id res chain seq x y z
N MET A 1 -1.00 -55.05 15.63
CA MET A 1 -1.37 -53.87 14.80
C MET A 1 -2.07 -52.88 15.72
N THR A 2 -1.31 -51.95 16.27
CA THR A 2 -1.79 -50.90 17.19
C THR A 2 -1.32 -49.57 16.63
N SER A 3 -2.29 -48.72 16.32
CA SER A 3 -2.15 -47.37 15.78
C SER A 3 -1.62 -46.41 16.84
N SER A 4 -0.54 -45.69 16.53
CA SER A 4 -0.07 -44.54 17.28
C SER A 4 -0.17 -43.29 16.41
N THR A 5 -1.20 -42.47 16.62
CA THR A 5 -1.29 -41.09 16.13
C THR A 5 -0.41 -40.18 17.01
N PRO A 6 0.37 -39.24 16.45
CA PRO A 6 1.34 -38.49 17.22
C PRO A 6 0.74 -37.25 17.88
N SER A 7 1.17 -37.03 19.12
CA SER A 7 0.78 -36.04 20.12
C SER A 7 1.16 -34.57 19.79
N SER A 8 1.41 -34.21 18.53
CA SER A 8 1.90 -32.87 18.16
C SER A 8 0.82 -31.80 18.05
N ILE A 9 -0.42 -32.19 17.69
CA ILE A 9 -1.55 -31.25 17.52
C ILE A 9 -2.03 -30.70 18.88
N GLY A 10 -1.99 -31.52 19.94
CA GLY A 10 -2.40 -31.11 21.30
C GLY A 10 -1.44 -30.09 21.94
N GLN A 11 -0.15 -30.16 21.64
CA GLN A 11 0.83 -29.20 22.15
C GLN A 11 0.76 -27.84 21.44
N ALA A 12 0.40 -27.82 20.15
CA ALA A 12 0.13 -26.59 19.40
C ALA A 12 -1.12 -25.86 19.95
N SER A 13 -2.19 -26.60 20.24
CA SER A 13 -3.43 -26.05 20.83
C SER A 13 -3.23 -25.48 22.24
N SER A 14 -2.41 -26.13 23.08
CA SER A 14 -2.13 -25.64 24.44
C SER A 14 -1.21 -24.41 24.44
N ARG A 15 -0.30 -24.29 23.47
CA ARG A 15 0.52 -23.09 23.27
C ARG A 15 -0.30 -21.93 22.69
N MET A 16 -1.36 -22.23 21.92
CA MET A 16 -2.32 -21.24 21.45
C MET A 16 -3.06 -20.57 22.62
N HIS A 17 -3.46 -21.33 23.64
CA HIS A 17 -4.05 -20.77 24.87
C HIS A 17 -3.07 -19.87 25.65
N SER A 18 -1.81 -20.27 25.76
CA SER A 18 -0.77 -19.45 26.42
C SER A 18 -0.38 -18.19 25.61
N ALA A 19 -0.37 -18.26 24.28
CA ALA A 19 -0.12 -17.10 23.41
C ALA A 19 -1.32 -16.15 23.35
N THR A 20 -2.55 -16.66 23.53
CA THR A 20 -3.74 -15.83 23.74
C THR A 20 -3.78 -15.17 25.11
N GLU A 21 -3.15 -15.75 26.13
CA GLU A 21 -3.11 -15.21 27.50
C GLU A 21 -2.15 -14.03 27.69
N SER A 22 -1.12 -13.86 26.83
CA SER A 22 -0.38 -12.59 26.75
C SER A 22 -1.17 -11.58 25.90
N HIS A 23 -2.32 -11.17 26.41
CA HIS A 23 -3.29 -10.40 25.63
C HIS A 23 -2.75 -9.07 25.11
N THR A 24 -1.64 -8.53 25.63
CA THR A 24 -0.95 -7.32 25.16
C THR A 24 -0.52 -7.37 23.69
N GLY A 25 -0.29 -8.56 23.12
CA GLY A 25 0.09 -8.73 21.70
C GLY A 25 -1.07 -8.55 20.71
N PHE A 26 -2.31 -8.88 21.11
CA PHE A 26 -3.48 -8.88 20.24
C PHE A 26 -4.04 -7.47 19.97
N TYR A 27 -3.84 -6.55 20.91
CA TYR A 27 -4.33 -5.16 20.80
C TYR A 27 -3.33 -4.23 20.10
N MET A 28 -2.04 -4.57 20.14
CA MET A 28 -0.99 -3.92 19.33
C MET A 28 -1.08 -4.29 17.85
N ALA A 29 -1.84 -5.33 17.49
CA ALA A 29 -2.03 -5.79 16.12
C ALA A 29 -2.99 -4.91 15.30
N PHE A 30 -3.75 -4.02 15.96
CA PHE A 30 -4.78 -3.17 15.35
C PHE A 30 -4.31 -1.75 15.01
N VAL A 31 -3.04 -1.43 15.19
CA VAL A 31 -2.50 -0.09 14.93
C VAL A 31 -1.87 0.08 13.55
N PRO A 32 -1.54 -0.96 12.75
CA PRO A 32 -0.93 -0.68 11.47
C PRO A 32 -1.94 -0.93 10.34
N TYR A 33 -2.80 0.05 10.14
CA TYR A 33 -3.90 -0.02 9.18
C TYR A 33 -3.63 0.79 7.93
N LEU A 34 -2.86 0.17 7.03
CA LEU A 34 -3.02 0.27 5.58
C LEU A 34 -2.34 -0.99 4.99
N LEU A 35 -3.09 -1.73 4.16
CA LEU A 35 -2.55 -2.35 2.94
C LEU A 35 -1.34 -3.29 3.08
N GLY A 36 -1.31 -4.03 4.18
CA GLY A 36 -0.48 -5.22 4.35
C GLY A 36 0.43 -5.20 5.60
N VAL A 37 0.32 -4.19 6.47
CA VAL A 37 0.89 -4.36 7.82
C VAL A 37 0.03 -5.31 8.66
N SER A 38 -1.25 -5.52 8.31
CA SER A 38 -2.05 -6.66 8.76
C SER A 38 -1.44 -7.99 8.29
N SER A 39 -0.98 -8.08 7.03
CA SER A 39 -0.22 -9.22 6.54
C SER A 39 1.08 -9.37 7.34
N TYR A 40 1.78 -8.26 7.65
CA TYR A 40 2.96 -8.30 8.53
C TYR A 40 2.66 -8.82 9.94
N ASN A 41 1.54 -8.44 10.56
CA ASN A 41 1.16 -8.96 11.88
C ASN A 41 0.70 -10.43 11.81
N ALA A 42 -0.04 -10.82 10.77
CA ALA A 42 -0.35 -12.22 10.48
C ALA A 42 0.94 -13.05 10.22
N ALA A 43 1.92 -12.46 9.54
CA ALA A 43 3.23 -13.07 9.35
C ALA A 43 4.14 -12.97 10.58
N LYS A 44 3.96 -12.02 11.50
CA LYS A 44 4.65 -12.04 12.79
C LYS A 44 4.24 -13.25 13.63
N VAL A 45 3.02 -13.76 13.41
CA VAL A 45 2.53 -15.02 13.99
C VAL A 45 3.04 -16.26 13.21
N GLY A 46 3.54 -16.11 11.98
CA GLY A 46 4.07 -17.20 11.15
C GLY A 46 5.22 -16.82 10.20
N GLY A 47 4.96 -16.09 9.10
CA GLY A 47 5.92 -15.74 8.04
C GLY A 47 7.27 -15.11 8.43
N PHE A 48 7.28 -14.08 9.27
CA PHE A 48 8.49 -13.38 9.76
C PHE A 48 9.04 -13.97 11.05
N SER A 49 8.39 -14.99 11.61
CA SER A 49 8.85 -15.61 12.84
C SER A 49 10.23 -16.24 12.61
N THR A 50 11.16 -15.93 13.49
CA THR A 50 12.46 -16.61 13.58
C THR A 50 12.44 -17.73 14.61
N ASP A 51 11.25 -18.17 15.03
CA ASP A 51 11.08 -19.28 15.97
C ASP A 51 11.71 -20.55 15.37
N PRO A 52 12.60 -21.23 16.11
CA PRO A 52 13.22 -22.48 15.65
C PRO A 52 12.22 -23.55 15.18
N ALA A 53 10.97 -23.54 15.70
CA ALA A 53 9.93 -24.46 15.29
C ALA A 53 9.44 -24.26 13.84
N LEU A 54 9.73 -23.11 13.23
CA LEU A 54 9.38 -22.78 11.84
C LEU A 54 10.62 -22.73 10.93
N ALA A 55 11.79 -23.18 11.41
CA ALA A 55 13.04 -23.13 10.66
C ALA A 55 12.97 -23.93 9.35
N ASP A 56 12.25 -25.06 9.36
CA ASP A 56 12.10 -25.96 8.19
C ASP A 56 10.89 -25.63 7.31
N VAL A 57 10.12 -24.58 7.64
CA VAL A 57 8.96 -24.15 6.85
C VAL A 57 9.34 -22.91 6.04
N ASP A 58 9.12 -22.97 4.73
CA ASP A 58 9.33 -21.83 3.83
C ASP A 58 8.58 -20.60 4.39
N PRO A 59 9.22 -19.43 4.54
CA PRO A 59 8.58 -18.21 5.03
C PRO A 59 7.26 -17.86 4.34
N ARG A 60 7.10 -18.21 3.05
CA ARG A 60 5.88 -18.01 2.26
C ARG A 60 4.72 -18.89 2.73
N ASP A 61 5.00 -20.06 3.30
CA ASP A 61 3.99 -21.05 3.68
C ASP A 61 3.62 -21.00 5.16
N ARG A 62 4.43 -20.33 5.99
CA ARG A 62 4.28 -20.32 7.46
C ARG A 62 2.92 -19.80 7.95
N ALA A 63 2.27 -18.93 7.18
CA ALA A 63 0.96 -18.38 7.56
C ALA A 63 -0.21 -19.35 7.28
N GLN A 64 -0.02 -20.36 6.42
CA GLN A 64 -1.13 -21.15 5.86
C GLN A 64 -1.87 -21.98 6.91
N GLY A 65 -1.13 -22.64 7.82
CA GLY A 65 -1.74 -23.42 8.90
C GLY A 65 -2.57 -22.55 9.87
N TYR A 66 -2.09 -21.34 10.16
CA TYR A 66 -2.82 -20.38 11.00
C TYR A 66 -4.06 -19.83 10.30
N LEU A 67 -3.97 -19.58 8.99
CA LEU A 67 -5.09 -19.14 8.18
C LEU A 67 -6.22 -20.18 8.17
N GLN A 68 -5.90 -21.44 7.91
CA GLN A 68 -6.87 -22.54 7.93
C GLN A 68 -7.55 -22.70 9.30
N ALA A 69 -6.77 -22.57 10.38
CA ALA A 69 -7.33 -22.62 11.73
C ALA A 69 -8.25 -21.42 12.00
N ALA A 70 -7.83 -20.20 11.61
CA ALA A 70 -8.61 -18.98 11.76
C ALA A 70 -9.95 -19.06 11.02
N GLU A 71 -9.96 -19.60 9.80
CA GLU A 71 -11.19 -19.86 9.03
C GLU A 71 -12.09 -20.88 9.73
N GLY A 72 -11.52 -21.93 10.32
CA GLY A 72 -12.28 -22.92 11.09
C GLY A 72 -12.97 -22.35 12.35
N PHE A 73 -12.41 -21.29 12.95
CA PHE A 73 -13.01 -20.60 14.09
C PHE A 73 -14.00 -19.48 13.69
N LEU A 74 -14.03 -19.07 12.43
CA LEU A 74 -14.84 -17.95 11.99
C LEU A 74 -16.34 -18.32 11.96
N ASN A 75 -17.12 -17.70 12.85
CA ASN A 75 -18.57 -17.77 12.83
C ASN A 75 -19.17 -16.49 12.24
N LEU A 76 -19.53 -16.53 10.95
CA LEU A 76 -20.13 -15.38 10.25
C LEU A 76 -21.48 -14.91 10.83
N ARG A 77 -22.15 -15.74 11.64
CA ARG A 77 -23.40 -15.35 12.32
C ARG A 77 -23.17 -14.52 13.58
N ASP A 78 -21.95 -14.58 14.14
CA ASP A 78 -21.57 -13.71 15.26
C ASP A 78 -21.16 -12.34 14.73
N VAL A 79 -22.09 -11.39 14.72
CA VAL A 79 -21.82 -10.01 14.32
C VAL A 79 -21.17 -9.29 15.50
N SER A 80 -19.84 -9.39 15.60
CA SER A 80 -19.05 -8.80 16.67
C SER A 80 -17.84 -8.05 16.13
N LEU A 81 -17.24 -7.19 16.97
CA LEU A 81 -15.97 -6.55 16.64
C LEU A 81 -14.91 -7.63 16.33
N THR A 82 -14.79 -8.66 17.15
CA THR A 82 -13.84 -9.76 16.94
C THR A 82 -14.02 -10.41 15.57
N THR A 83 -15.24 -10.67 15.13
CA THR A 83 -15.51 -11.24 13.80
C THR A 83 -15.06 -10.29 12.68
N ILE A 84 -15.32 -8.99 12.79
CA ILE A 84 -14.82 -7.97 11.84
C ILE A 84 -13.29 -8.03 11.77
N GLN A 85 -12.64 -8.02 12.94
CA GLN A 85 -11.20 -8.03 13.07
C GLN A 85 -10.58 -9.30 12.46
N LEU A 86 -11.17 -10.47 12.72
CA LEU A 86 -10.76 -11.74 12.17
C LEU A 86 -10.91 -11.78 10.65
N CYS A 87 -12.04 -11.31 10.11
CA CYS A 87 -12.26 -11.21 8.66
C CYS A 87 -11.19 -10.33 7.99
N VAL A 88 -10.81 -9.21 8.61
CA VAL A 88 -9.76 -8.34 8.08
C VAL A 88 -8.39 -9.03 8.06
N LEU A 89 -8.06 -9.82 9.09
CA LEU A 89 -6.80 -10.57 9.13
C LEU A 89 -6.77 -11.69 8.08
N ILE A 90 -7.86 -12.45 7.94
CA ILE A 90 -8.02 -13.50 6.93
C ILE A 90 -7.95 -12.89 5.53
N GLY A 91 -8.66 -11.79 5.27
CA GLY A 91 -8.61 -11.07 4.00
C GLY A 91 -7.20 -10.62 3.65
N ALA A 92 -6.45 -10.06 4.61
CA ALA A 92 -5.07 -9.62 4.38
C ALA A 92 -4.08 -10.78 4.12
N ALA A 93 -4.37 -11.97 4.65
CA ALA A 93 -3.61 -13.18 4.35
C ALA A 93 -3.88 -13.65 2.92
N TRP A 94 -5.15 -13.65 2.50
CA TRP A 94 -5.52 -13.95 1.11
C TRP A 94 -4.97 -12.93 0.11
N THR A 95 -4.91 -11.64 0.45
CA THR A 95 -4.19 -10.63 -0.35
C THR A 95 -2.71 -11.03 -0.56
N ALA A 96 -2.06 -11.54 0.49
CA ALA A 96 -0.65 -11.95 0.44
C ALA A 96 -0.42 -13.20 -0.41
N ASP A 97 -1.38 -14.12 -0.43
CA ASP A 97 -1.40 -15.28 -1.32
C ASP A 97 -1.77 -14.92 -2.77
N GLY A 98 -2.34 -13.72 -2.97
CA GLY A 98 -2.86 -13.26 -4.25
C GLY A 98 -4.28 -13.75 -4.53
N ASN A 99 -5.02 -14.25 -3.55
CA ASN A 99 -6.42 -14.61 -3.76
C ASN A 99 -7.33 -13.39 -3.58
N GLY A 100 -7.44 -12.58 -4.64
CA GLY A 100 -8.25 -11.35 -4.63
C GLY A 100 -9.75 -11.59 -4.43
N GLU A 101 -10.27 -12.74 -4.88
CA GLU A 101 -11.67 -13.10 -4.65
C GLU A 101 -11.95 -13.38 -3.18
N ALA A 102 -11.13 -14.24 -2.55
CA ALA A 102 -11.27 -14.58 -1.13
C ALA A 102 -11.07 -13.33 -0.25
N GLU A 103 -10.04 -12.53 -0.52
CA GLU A 103 -9.82 -11.22 0.10
C GLU A 103 -11.12 -10.39 0.12
N ASN A 104 -11.72 -10.17 -1.05
CA ASN A 104 -12.89 -9.30 -1.19
C ASN A 104 -14.13 -9.88 -0.47
N ILE A 105 -14.27 -11.20 -0.38
CA ILE A 105 -15.33 -11.83 0.42
C ILE A 105 -15.16 -11.47 1.90
N TYR A 106 -13.98 -11.67 2.48
CA TYR A 106 -13.75 -11.41 3.89
C TYR A 106 -13.83 -9.92 4.24
N TYR A 107 -13.25 -9.04 3.41
CA TYR A 107 -13.40 -7.60 3.60
C TYR A 107 -14.85 -7.15 3.43
N GLY A 108 -15.60 -7.76 2.50
CA GLY A 108 -17.02 -7.51 2.33
C GLY A 108 -17.84 -7.85 3.56
N VAL A 109 -17.61 -9.02 4.16
CA VAL A 109 -18.21 -9.43 5.43
C VAL A 109 -17.86 -8.41 6.53
N ALA A 110 -16.58 -8.04 6.66
CA ALA A 110 -16.13 -7.10 7.68
C ALA A 110 -16.83 -5.72 7.54
N CYS A 111 -16.94 -5.19 6.32
CA CYS A 111 -17.63 -3.94 6.04
C CYS A 111 -19.12 -4.01 6.41
N ARG A 112 -19.80 -5.10 6.02
CA ARG A 112 -21.22 -5.30 6.33
C ARG A 112 -21.48 -5.47 7.83
N ALA A 113 -20.64 -6.22 8.53
CA ALA A 113 -20.72 -6.36 9.98
C ALA A 113 -20.48 -5.03 10.70
N ALA A 114 -19.53 -4.21 10.23
CA ALA A 114 -19.30 -2.88 10.80
C ALA A 114 -20.50 -1.93 10.65
N LEU A 115 -21.21 -2.01 9.52
CA LEU A 115 -22.46 -1.27 9.31
C LEU A 115 -23.59 -1.77 10.23
N LEU A 116 -23.73 -3.09 10.38
CA LEU A 116 -24.75 -3.69 11.26
C LEU A 116 -24.57 -3.30 12.74
N LEU A 117 -23.32 -3.13 13.17
CA LEU A 117 -22.99 -2.67 14.53
C LEU A 117 -23.10 -1.16 14.73
N ASP A 118 -23.29 -0.39 13.65
CA ASP A 118 -23.06 1.05 13.60
C ASP A 118 -21.76 1.42 14.36
N LEU A 119 -20.67 0.74 13.97
CA LEU A 119 -19.44 0.66 14.78
C LEU A 119 -18.95 2.02 15.32
N PRO A 120 -18.96 3.13 14.56
CA PRO A 120 -18.55 4.44 15.07
C PRO A 120 -19.37 4.97 16.25
N ASN A 121 -20.66 4.62 16.32
CA ASN A 121 -21.59 5.09 17.34
C ASN A 121 -21.91 4.01 18.38
N ARG A 122 -21.33 2.82 18.24
CA ARG A 122 -21.51 1.73 19.20
C ARG A 122 -21.15 2.20 20.62
N PRO A 123 -22.05 2.02 21.61
CA PRO A 123 -21.75 2.38 22.99
C PRO A 123 -20.47 1.72 23.46
N ALA A 124 -19.59 2.51 24.07
CA ALA A 124 -18.29 2.08 24.58
C ALA A 124 -18.17 2.43 26.06
N THR A 125 -17.62 1.51 26.84
CA THR A 125 -17.44 1.66 28.29
C THR A 125 -16.17 2.42 28.64
N THR A 126 -15.19 2.44 27.73
CA THR A 126 -13.89 3.08 27.91
C THR A 126 -13.51 3.91 26.69
N LEU A 127 -12.61 4.89 26.87
CA LEU A 127 -12.03 5.63 25.75
C LEU A 127 -11.30 4.69 24.78
N LEU A 128 -10.58 3.69 25.30
CA LEU A 128 -9.87 2.70 24.49
C LEU A 128 -10.85 1.94 23.58
N GLU A 129 -11.96 1.44 24.12
CA GLU A 129 -12.98 0.74 23.32
C GLU A 129 -13.57 1.64 22.23
N ARG A 130 -13.88 2.90 22.58
CA ARG A 130 -14.38 3.88 21.61
C ARG A 130 -13.39 4.12 20.48
N GLU A 131 -12.12 4.32 20.81
CA GLU A 131 -11.07 4.55 19.81
C GLU A 131 -10.83 3.31 18.95
N ILE A 132 -10.89 2.10 19.51
CA ILE A 132 -10.82 0.87 18.71
C ILE A 132 -11.95 0.83 17.68
N ASN A 133 -13.19 1.12 18.08
CA ASN A 133 -14.33 1.15 17.16
C ASN A 133 -14.12 2.16 16.01
N ILE A 134 -13.70 3.39 16.33
CA ILE A 134 -13.43 4.45 15.35
C ILE A 134 -12.27 4.05 14.41
N ARG A 135 -11.17 3.53 14.97
CA ARG A 135 -10.00 3.11 14.19
C ARG A 135 -10.31 1.96 13.26
N VAL A 136 -11.09 0.96 13.70
CA VAL A 136 -11.54 -0.16 12.87
C VAL A 136 -12.43 0.33 11.74
N TRP A 137 -13.38 1.22 12.02
CA TRP A 137 -14.23 1.82 10.99
C TRP A 137 -13.41 2.51 9.89
N TRP A 138 -12.51 3.43 10.27
CA TRP A 138 -11.70 4.16 9.30
C TRP A 138 -10.75 3.26 8.52
N SER A 139 -10.26 2.20 9.15
CA SER A 139 -9.46 1.18 8.50
C SER A 139 -10.23 0.45 7.42
N LEU A 140 -11.47 0.06 7.70
CA LEU A 140 -12.34 -0.57 6.69
C LEU A 140 -12.68 0.42 5.56
N CYS A 141 -12.93 1.70 5.85
CA CYS A 141 -13.16 2.70 4.81
C CYS A 141 -11.96 2.82 3.86
N MET A 142 -10.74 2.71 4.37
CA MET A 142 -9.54 2.70 3.53
C MET A 142 -9.44 1.38 2.74
N ILE A 143 -9.58 0.23 3.41
CA ILE A 143 -9.53 -1.09 2.75
C ILE A 143 -10.54 -1.17 1.61
N ASP A 144 -11.78 -0.75 1.82
CA ASP A 144 -12.85 -0.78 0.83
C ASP A 144 -12.54 0.11 -0.39
N VAL A 145 -11.88 1.26 -0.20
CA VAL A 145 -11.46 2.08 -1.35
C VAL A 145 -10.48 1.32 -2.23
N TRP A 146 -9.46 0.69 -1.64
CA TRP A 146 -8.40 0.01 -2.40
C TRP A 146 -8.84 -1.34 -2.95
N SER A 147 -9.41 -2.20 -2.10
CA SER A 147 -9.86 -3.55 -2.47
C SER A 147 -10.90 -3.48 -3.58
N SER A 148 -11.94 -2.66 -3.41
CA SER A 148 -13.03 -2.58 -4.38
C SER A 148 -12.57 -1.94 -5.70
N THR A 149 -11.64 -0.96 -5.65
CA THR A 149 -11.01 -0.44 -6.89
C THR A 149 -10.18 -1.51 -7.59
N ALA A 150 -9.44 -2.34 -6.84
CA ALA A 150 -8.53 -3.33 -7.41
C ALA A 150 -9.22 -4.42 -8.23
N VAL A 151 -10.48 -4.73 -7.90
CA VAL A 151 -11.31 -5.74 -8.59
C VAL A 151 -12.53 -5.14 -9.29
N LYS A 152 -12.61 -3.81 -9.43
CA LYS A 152 -13.73 -3.09 -10.06
C LYS A 152 -15.11 -3.38 -9.44
N LEU A 153 -15.15 -3.61 -8.13
CA LEU A 153 -16.40 -3.76 -7.39
C LEU A 153 -16.88 -2.41 -6.83
N PRO A 154 -18.20 -2.24 -6.63
CA PRO A 154 -18.72 -1.11 -5.89
C PRO A 154 -18.22 -1.11 -4.44
N LYS A 155 -17.89 0.08 -3.93
CA LYS A 155 -17.53 0.27 -2.52
C LYS A 155 -18.75 0.00 -1.64
N LEU A 156 -18.52 -0.57 -0.47
CA LEU A 156 -19.55 -1.00 0.47
C LEU A 156 -19.85 0.03 1.55
N LEU A 157 -18.83 0.80 1.95
CA LEU A 157 -18.94 1.76 3.04
C LEU A 157 -19.27 3.16 2.49
N PRO A 158 -20.26 3.85 3.09
CA PRO A 158 -20.64 5.18 2.66
C PRO A 158 -19.59 6.22 3.02
N ALA A 159 -19.46 7.26 2.19
CA ALA A 159 -18.68 8.43 2.52
C ALA A 159 -19.38 9.22 3.64
N ARG A 160 -18.88 9.07 4.87
CA ARG A 160 -19.37 9.78 6.05
C ARG A 160 -18.39 10.88 6.48
N SER A 161 -18.91 12.07 6.74
CA SER A 161 -18.17 13.22 7.28
C SER A 161 -18.51 13.50 8.75
N ASP A 162 -19.55 12.89 9.27
CA ASP A 162 -20.05 13.03 10.64
C ASP A 162 -19.26 12.18 11.66
N ILE A 163 -18.50 11.20 11.18
CA ILE A 163 -17.66 10.36 12.04
C ILE A 163 -16.38 11.11 12.44
N PRO A 164 -16.04 11.19 13.74
CA PRO A 164 -14.80 11.84 14.17
C PRO A 164 -13.57 11.09 13.64
N LEU A 165 -12.51 11.84 13.36
CA LEU A 165 -11.20 11.26 13.06
C LEU A 165 -10.62 10.59 14.33
N PRO A 166 -9.79 9.54 14.18
CA PRO A 166 -9.10 8.92 15.30
C PRO A 166 -8.25 9.91 16.09
N MET A 167 -8.08 9.65 17.40
CA MET A 167 -7.10 10.37 18.19
C MET A 167 -5.67 10.09 17.71
N ASP A 168 -4.71 10.89 18.16
CA ASP A 168 -3.28 10.71 17.94
C ASP A 168 -2.75 9.31 18.32
N ASP A 169 -1.80 8.78 17.54
CA ASP A 169 -1.30 7.41 17.67
C ASP A 169 -0.48 7.19 18.96
N LEU A 170 0.38 8.12 19.37
CA LEU A 170 1.18 7.95 20.59
C LEU A 170 0.34 7.98 21.87
N PRO A 171 -0.62 8.92 22.05
CA PRO A 171 -1.57 8.86 23.15
C PRO A 171 -2.41 7.58 23.13
N PHE A 172 -2.90 7.15 21.96
CA PHE A 172 -3.65 5.90 21.83
C PHE A 172 -2.85 4.68 22.32
N LEU A 173 -1.58 4.57 21.89
CA LEU A 173 -0.68 3.50 22.31
C LEU A 173 -0.39 3.50 23.82
N SER A 174 -0.62 4.62 24.49
CA SER A 174 -0.41 4.79 25.93
C SER A 174 -1.64 4.46 26.77
N LEU A 175 -2.81 4.21 26.15
CA LEU A 175 -4.05 3.88 26.85
C LEU A 175 -3.96 2.50 27.52
N ASP A 176 -4.34 2.42 28.80
CA ASP A 176 -4.44 1.17 29.53
C ASP A 176 -5.86 0.57 29.45
N ARG A 177 -5.94 -0.76 29.51
CA ARG A 177 -7.21 -1.52 29.50
C ARG A 177 -8.01 -1.39 30.78
N SER A 178 -7.34 -1.13 31.90
CA SER A 178 -7.99 -1.03 33.20
C SER A 178 -8.83 0.25 33.36
N GLY A 179 -8.75 1.18 32.39
CA GLY A 179 -9.37 2.51 32.50
C GLY A 179 -8.67 3.44 33.50
N ALA A 180 -7.67 2.96 34.24
CA ALA A 180 -6.81 3.80 35.07
C ALA A 180 -5.83 4.53 34.14
N SER A 181 -6.26 5.69 33.66
CA SER A 181 -5.34 6.65 33.03
C SER A 181 -4.20 6.90 34.02
N ARG A 182 -3.00 6.40 33.71
CA ARG A 182 -1.78 6.84 34.40
C ARG A 182 -1.58 8.28 33.97
N THR A 183 -2.18 9.20 34.71
CA THR A 183 -1.85 10.62 34.64
C THR A 183 -0.45 10.81 35.21
N THR A 184 0.58 10.38 34.49
CA THR A 184 1.92 10.91 34.67
C THR A 184 1.93 12.28 34.00
N ALA A 185 1.51 13.29 34.76
CA ALA A 185 1.37 14.67 34.31
C ALA A 185 2.66 15.22 33.64
N ASP A 186 3.84 14.68 34.00
CA ASP A 186 5.14 15.11 33.44
C ASP A 186 5.50 14.48 32.09
N ALA A 187 4.99 13.27 31.75
CA ALA A 187 5.21 12.65 30.43
C ALA A 187 4.15 13.08 29.39
N GLY A 188 2.94 13.43 29.86
CA GLY A 188 1.86 13.94 29.01
C GLY A 188 2.11 15.35 28.48
N ALA A 189 2.83 16.20 29.21
CA ALA A 189 3.11 17.57 28.79
C ALA A 189 4.11 17.64 27.60
N THR A 190 5.03 16.69 27.47
CA THR A 190 6.01 16.62 26.37
C THR A 190 5.49 15.86 25.14
N LEU A 191 4.59 14.89 25.31
CA LEU A 191 3.90 14.21 24.19
C LEU A 191 2.75 15.04 23.59
N SER A 192 2.19 15.97 24.38
CA SER A 192 1.08 16.85 23.97
C SER A 192 1.47 17.88 22.90
N SER A 193 2.75 18.26 22.77
CA SER A 193 3.19 19.27 21.80
C SER A 193 3.46 18.72 20.39
N GLN A 194 3.60 17.40 20.23
CA GLN A 194 3.95 16.77 18.95
C GLN A 194 2.81 15.92 18.41
N SER A 195 2.25 16.34 17.28
CA SER A 195 1.14 15.63 16.62
C SER A 195 1.61 14.26 16.12
N SER A 196 0.82 13.21 16.37
CA SER A 196 1.06 11.86 15.89
C SER A 196 -0.18 11.30 15.18
N GLN A 197 -0.82 12.14 14.36
CA GLN A 197 -2.12 11.87 13.73
C GLN A 197 -2.03 11.03 12.44
N HIS A 198 -1.13 10.04 12.33
CA HIS A 198 -0.88 9.39 11.04
C HIS A 198 -2.12 8.71 10.48
N LEU A 199 -2.87 7.99 11.32
CA LEU A 199 -4.11 7.35 10.87
C LEU A 199 -5.13 8.37 10.34
N SER A 200 -5.29 9.49 11.04
CA SER A 200 -6.16 10.58 10.61
C SER A 200 -5.68 11.21 9.30
N GLN A 201 -4.37 11.32 9.08
CA GLN A 201 -3.81 11.78 7.81
C GLN A 201 -4.02 10.76 6.69
N MET A 202 -3.87 9.45 6.95
CA MET A 202 -4.16 8.39 5.99
C MET A 202 -5.63 8.42 5.54
N VAL A 203 -6.58 8.65 6.47
CA VAL A 203 -8.00 8.82 6.13
C VAL A 203 -8.22 10.01 5.18
N ARG A 204 -7.56 11.14 5.44
CA ARG A 204 -7.65 12.33 4.59
C ARG A 204 -7.06 12.08 3.20
N LEU A 205 -5.88 11.46 3.14
CA LEU A 205 -5.22 11.05 1.90
C LEU A 205 -6.09 10.06 1.10
N ASN A 206 -6.72 9.09 1.75
CA ASN A 206 -7.58 8.12 1.08
C ASN A 206 -8.79 8.75 0.38
N ARG A 207 -9.30 9.88 0.88
CA ARG A 207 -10.31 10.68 0.18
C ARG A 207 -9.75 11.32 -1.09
N ILE A 208 -8.53 11.85 -1.04
CA ILE A 208 -7.85 12.38 -2.23
C ILE A 208 -7.63 11.27 -3.28
N LEU A 209 -7.23 10.06 -2.85
CA LEU A 209 -7.12 8.90 -3.73
C LEU A 209 -8.44 8.57 -4.43
N LEU A 210 -9.56 8.58 -3.70
CA LEU A 210 -10.87 8.33 -4.29
C LEU A 210 -11.14 9.29 -5.45
N ASP A 211 -10.91 10.58 -5.22
CA ASP A 211 -11.15 11.60 -6.25
C ASP A 211 -10.17 11.49 -7.44
N ILE A 212 -8.92 11.08 -7.21
CA ILE A 212 -7.95 10.78 -8.27
C ILE A 212 -8.39 9.57 -9.09
N ASN A 213 -8.85 8.50 -8.44
CA ASN A 213 -9.34 7.30 -9.13
C ASN A 213 -10.57 7.63 -9.99
N ASP A 214 -11.54 8.37 -9.44
CA ASP A 214 -12.74 8.78 -10.16
C ASP A 214 -12.41 9.74 -11.31
N PHE A 215 -11.42 10.62 -11.14
CA PHE A 215 -10.91 11.48 -12.20
C PHE A 215 -10.27 10.67 -13.32
N ASN A 216 -9.34 9.77 -13.01
CA ASN A 216 -8.66 8.95 -14.00
C ASN A 216 -9.63 8.03 -14.77
N GLN A 217 -10.63 7.47 -14.09
CA GLN A 217 -11.70 6.70 -14.74
C GLN A 217 -12.50 7.56 -15.73
N ARG A 218 -12.89 8.78 -15.35
CA ARG A 218 -13.56 9.72 -16.25
C ARG A 218 -12.67 10.13 -17.43
N CYS A 219 -11.38 10.40 -17.20
CA CYS A 219 -10.45 10.71 -18.28
C CYS A 219 -10.42 9.61 -19.35
N VAL A 220 -10.38 8.34 -18.93
CA VAL A 220 -10.39 7.19 -19.87
C VAL A 220 -11.76 6.98 -20.51
N ALA A 221 -12.86 7.25 -19.81
CA ALA A 221 -14.21 7.05 -20.32
C ALA A 221 -14.66 8.15 -21.29
N GLU A 222 -14.31 9.40 -21.00
CA GLU A 222 -14.84 10.60 -21.66
C GLU A 222 -13.82 11.25 -22.60
N ASN A 223 -12.52 10.96 -22.45
CA ASN A 223 -11.42 11.57 -23.20
C ASN A 223 -11.53 13.11 -23.27
N PRO A 224 -11.41 13.80 -22.11
CA PRO A 224 -11.65 15.24 -22.02
C PRO A 224 -10.67 16.04 -22.86
N ASP A 225 -11.08 17.25 -23.25
CA ASP A 225 -10.18 18.22 -23.85
C ASP A 225 -9.11 18.71 -22.84
N TRP A 226 -8.12 19.46 -23.35
CA TRP A 226 -6.99 19.90 -22.55
C TRP A 226 -7.39 20.83 -21.40
N ASP A 227 -8.42 21.66 -21.57
CA ASP A 227 -8.83 22.63 -20.57
C ASP A 227 -9.52 21.90 -19.41
N ALA A 228 -10.47 21.00 -19.70
CA ALA A 228 -11.11 20.17 -18.68
C ALA A 228 -10.09 19.27 -17.94
N LEU A 229 -9.15 18.68 -18.68
CA LEU A 229 -8.06 17.87 -18.12
C LEU A 229 -7.18 18.70 -17.18
N GLY A 230 -6.73 19.87 -17.63
CA GLY A 230 -5.88 20.77 -16.86
C GLY A 230 -6.56 21.25 -15.58
N HIS A 231 -7.83 21.66 -15.67
CA HIS A 231 -8.61 22.08 -14.50
C HIS A 231 -8.77 20.96 -13.47
N GLY A 232 -9.06 19.73 -13.90
CA GLY A 232 -9.16 18.59 -13.00
C GLY A 232 -7.85 18.27 -12.29
N VAL A 233 -6.73 18.31 -13.02
CA VAL A 233 -5.40 18.09 -12.46
C VAL A 233 -4.99 19.19 -11.49
N ASP A 234 -5.22 20.46 -11.83
CA ASP A 234 -4.90 21.60 -10.97
C ASP A 234 -5.72 21.57 -9.67
N ALA A 235 -6.99 21.18 -9.73
CA ALA A 235 -7.84 21.04 -8.55
C ALA A 235 -7.35 19.92 -7.62
N LEU A 236 -7.00 18.75 -8.17
CA LEU A 236 -6.46 17.63 -7.38
C LEU A 236 -5.05 17.92 -6.85
N HIS A 237 -4.21 18.57 -7.65
CA HIS A 237 -2.91 19.07 -7.23
C HIS A 237 -3.04 20.00 -6.02
N ALA A 238 -3.89 21.02 -6.11
CA ALA A 238 -4.10 21.98 -5.02
C ALA A 238 -4.57 21.30 -3.73
N ARG A 239 -5.35 20.21 -3.84
CA ARG A 239 -5.76 19.41 -2.68
C ARG A 239 -4.63 18.61 -2.07
N MET A 240 -3.74 18.05 -2.90
CA MET A 240 -2.54 17.35 -2.42
C MET A 240 -1.58 18.31 -1.71
N GLU A 241 -1.31 19.47 -2.29
CA GLU A 241 -0.45 20.48 -1.67
C GLU A 241 -1.08 21.07 -0.42
N GLY A 242 -2.38 21.37 -0.46
CA GLY A 242 -3.12 21.83 0.71
C GLY A 242 -3.12 20.83 1.86
N TRP A 243 -3.09 19.52 1.58
CA TRP A 243 -2.88 18.51 2.62
C TRP A 243 -1.46 18.59 3.20
N LEU A 244 -0.42 18.70 2.36
CA LEU A 244 0.97 18.77 2.79
C LEU A 244 1.25 20.04 3.62
N ASP A 245 0.73 21.18 3.20
CA ASP A 245 0.86 22.47 3.87
C ASP A 245 0.19 22.49 5.25
N ALA A 246 -0.94 21.77 5.38
CA ALA A 246 -1.68 21.67 6.62
C ALA A 246 -1.07 20.68 7.63
N LEU A 247 -0.01 19.94 7.26
CA LEU A 247 0.65 19.03 8.19
C LEU A 247 1.44 19.80 9.26
N PRO A 248 1.37 19.35 10.52
CA PRO A 248 2.29 19.80 11.56
C PRO A 248 3.74 19.60 11.13
N GLU A 249 4.62 20.53 11.50
CA GLU A 249 6.04 20.51 11.10
C GLU A 249 6.73 19.18 11.48
N ASN A 250 6.39 18.63 12.64
CA ASN A 250 6.94 17.38 13.14
C ASN A 250 6.46 16.14 12.37
N MET A 251 5.44 16.25 11.52
CA MET A 251 4.91 15.15 10.70
C MET A 251 5.41 15.19 9.25
N ARG A 252 6.16 16.21 8.84
CA ARG A 252 6.67 16.36 7.47
C ARG A 252 7.72 15.29 7.14
N ASP A 253 7.80 14.85 5.88
CA ASP A 253 8.83 13.91 5.42
C ASP A 253 10.22 14.55 5.46
N THR A 254 10.87 14.42 6.61
CA THR A 254 12.28 14.72 6.82
C THR A 254 12.96 13.50 7.44
N PRO A 255 14.26 13.30 7.23
CA PRO A 255 15.02 12.24 7.89
C PRO A 255 14.87 12.28 9.42
N GLU A 256 14.85 13.47 10.01
CA GLU A 256 14.77 13.69 11.46
C GLU A 256 13.39 13.28 12.01
N ASN A 257 12.31 13.72 11.37
CA ASN A 257 10.95 13.36 11.77
C ASN A 257 10.72 11.86 11.63
N PHE A 258 11.17 11.28 10.49
CA PHE A 258 11.07 9.84 10.25
C PHE A 258 11.79 9.04 11.34
N ALA A 259 13.04 9.39 11.66
CA ALA A 259 13.82 8.71 12.70
C ALA A 259 13.15 8.85 14.08
N TRP A 260 12.58 10.03 14.38
CA TRP A 260 11.88 10.28 15.64
C TRP A 260 10.66 9.37 15.83
N PHE A 261 9.83 9.20 14.80
CA PHE A 261 8.68 8.29 14.84
C PHE A 261 9.10 6.82 14.79
N ALA A 262 10.13 6.47 14.01
CA ALA A 262 10.67 5.12 13.96
C ALA A 262 11.15 4.64 15.34
N ALA A 263 11.88 5.49 16.08
CA ALA A 263 12.32 5.21 17.45
C ALA A 263 11.17 4.96 18.44
N ARG A 264 9.94 5.32 18.08
CA ARG A 264 8.71 5.15 18.88
C ARG A 264 7.77 4.08 18.31
N GLY A 265 8.25 3.27 17.38
CA GLY A 265 7.47 2.19 16.77
C GLY A 265 6.44 2.66 15.73
N LEU A 266 6.48 3.93 15.32
CA LEU A 266 5.57 4.49 14.30
C LEU A 266 6.23 4.66 12.93
N GLY A 267 7.48 4.22 12.74
CA GLY A 267 8.22 4.40 11.48
C GLY A 267 7.50 3.82 10.26
N ARG A 268 6.90 2.63 10.40
CA ARG A 268 6.13 2.00 9.30
C ARG A 268 4.85 2.76 8.97
N THR A 269 4.17 3.26 9.98
CA THR A 269 2.94 4.06 9.81
C THR A 269 3.26 5.41 9.16
N PHE A 270 4.35 6.06 9.58
CA PHE A 270 4.86 7.27 8.95
C PHE A 270 5.19 7.03 7.47
N ALA A 271 5.93 5.96 7.18
CA ALA A 271 6.25 5.60 5.79
C ALA A 271 4.98 5.35 4.98
N ALA A 272 4.00 4.62 5.51
CA ALA A 272 2.75 4.34 4.80
C ALA A 272 1.99 5.61 4.39
N VAL A 273 1.97 6.66 5.23
CA VAL A 273 1.36 7.96 4.90
C VAL A 273 2.01 8.54 3.64
N TYR A 274 3.33 8.60 3.62
CA TYR A 274 4.08 9.22 2.52
C TYR A 274 4.15 8.34 1.27
N LEU A 275 4.21 7.02 1.42
CA LEU A 275 4.09 6.10 0.28
C LEU A 275 2.73 6.25 -0.39
N GLY A 276 1.65 6.45 0.38
CA GLY A 276 0.35 6.84 -0.14
C GLY A 276 0.39 8.16 -0.91
N TYR A 277 0.86 9.25 -0.28
CA TYR A 277 0.95 10.57 -0.91
C TYR A 277 1.76 10.55 -2.23
N TYR A 278 2.94 9.93 -2.23
CA TYR A 278 3.78 9.82 -3.43
C TYR A 278 3.19 8.90 -4.50
N HIS A 279 2.50 7.82 -4.10
CA HIS A 279 1.79 6.99 -5.07
C HIS A 279 0.63 7.76 -5.73
N PHE A 280 -0.13 8.53 -4.96
CA PHE A 280 -1.29 9.28 -5.49
C PHE A 280 -0.85 10.35 -6.47
N GLY A 281 0.28 11.02 -6.21
CA GLY A 281 0.89 11.95 -7.16
C GLY A 281 1.30 11.26 -8.47
N GLN A 282 1.87 10.06 -8.38
CA GLN A 282 2.13 9.27 -9.59
C GLN A 282 0.84 8.99 -10.36
N LEU A 283 -0.22 8.51 -9.70
CA LEU A 283 -1.52 8.23 -10.35
C LEU A 283 -2.13 9.47 -11.02
N LEU A 284 -2.03 10.64 -10.41
CA LEU A 284 -2.57 11.89 -10.95
C LEU A 284 -1.80 12.35 -12.20
N TYR A 285 -0.48 12.23 -12.18
CA TYR A 285 0.38 12.78 -13.22
C TYR A 285 0.84 11.76 -14.27
N TYR A 286 0.58 10.47 -14.09
CA TYR A 286 1.15 9.39 -14.91
C TYR A 286 0.91 9.60 -16.41
N GLN A 287 -0.32 10.02 -16.77
CA GLN A 287 -0.72 10.21 -18.16
C GLN A 287 0.12 11.25 -18.92
N PHE A 288 0.81 12.15 -18.22
CA PHE A 288 1.62 13.20 -18.82
C PHE A 288 3.05 12.75 -19.11
N LEU A 289 3.45 11.54 -18.68
CA LEU A 289 4.68 10.90 -19.17
C LEU A 289 4.60 10.70 -20.68
N TYR A 290 3.42 10.36 -21.20
CA TYR A 290 3.20 10.29 -22.63
C TYR A 290 3.40 11.66 -23.31
N GLY A 291 4.29 11.69 -24.32
CA GLY A 291 4.60 12.88 -25.11
C GLY A 291 5.63 13.84 -24.49
N ALA A 292 6.06 13.62 -23.24
CA ALA A 292 7.09 14.45 -22.60
C ALA A 292 8.49 14.23 -23.20
N GLY A 293 8.76 13.04 -23.76
CA GLY A 293 10.04 12.70 -24.41
C GLY A 293 10.19 13.13 -25.88
N THR A 294 9.07 13.36 -26.58
CA THR A 294 9.06 13.62 -28.04
C THR A 294 9.11 15.11 -28.40
N THR A 295 8.97 16.00 -27.42
CA THR A 295 8.77 17.44 -27.68
C THR A 295 10.08 18.23 -27.75
N THR A 296 11.22 17.60 -27.49
CA THR A 296 12.53 18.26 -27.40
C THR A 296 13.20 18.60 -28.74
N ALA A 297 12.67 18.18 -29.89
CA ALA A 297 13.43 18.25 -31.15
C ALA A 297 12.88 19.12 -32.30
N ILE A 298 11.59 19.53 -32.35
CA ILE A 298 11.04 20.02 -33.64
C ILE A 298 10.33 21.39 -33.62
N ASN A 299 9.89 21.98 -32.49
CA ASN A 299 9.20 23.29 -32.55
C ASN A 299 9.48 24.21 -31.35
N PRO A 300 10.16 25.38 -31.54
CA PRO A 300 10.47 26.34 -30.47
C PRO A 300 9.26 27.12 -29.93
N THR A 301 8.08 26.98 -30.53
CA THR A 301 6.83 27.57 -30.02
C THR A 301 6.11 26.56 -29.14
N ALA A 302 6.65 26.28 -27.96
CA ALA A 302 5.95 25.47 -26.97
C ALA A 302 4.66 26.20 -26.59
N SER A 303 3.51 25.66 -27.00
CA SER A 303 2.22 26.16 -26.52
C SER A 303 2.18 26.04 -25.00
N VAL A 304 1.38 26.89 -24.33
CA VAL A 304 1.18 26.83 -22.88
C VAL A 304 0.79 25.42 -22.41
N SER A 305 0.07 24.66 -23.24
CA SER A 305 -0.28 23.26 -22.99
C SER A 305 0.92 22.30 -22.97
N VAL A 306 1.91 22.50 -23.84
CA VAL A 306 3.15 21.69 -23.84
C VAL A 306 3.95 21.92 -22.56
N ALA A 307 4.21 23.18 -22.21
CA ALA A 307 4.97 23.51 -21.00
C ALA A 307 4.29 22.97 -19.72
N ARG A 308 2.95 23.01 -19.68
CA ARG A 308 2.17 22.45 -18.56
C ARG A 308 2.24 20.92 -18.51
N ARG A 309 2.19 20.23 -19.65
CA ARG A 309 2.42 18.78 -19.74
C ARG A 309 3.77 18.39 -19.15
N ASP A 310 4.83 19.08 -19.57
CA ASP A 310 6.20 18.79 -19.10
C ASP A 310 6.33 19.02 -17.59
N THR A 311 5.65 20.04 -17.07
CA THR A 311 5.57 20.29 -15.62
C THR A 311 4.92 19.11 -14.88
N TYR A 312 3.80 18.59 -15.37
CA TYR A 312 3.15 17.43 -14.76
C TYR A 312 3.99 16.15 -14.90
N ALA A 313 4.63 15.92 -16.04
CA ALA A 313 5.53 14.78 -16.22
C ALA A 313 6.70 14.82 -15.22
N THR A 314 7.28 16.01 -15.00
CA THR A 314 8.34 16.25 -14.02
C THR A 314 7.86 15.94 -12.61
N ARG A 315 6.64 16.36 -12.24
CA ARG A 315 6.03 16.03 -10.95
C ARG A 315 5.81 14.53 -10.78
N CYS A 316 5.36 13.82 -11.82
CA CYS A 316 5.24 12.36 -11.78
C CYS A 316 6.59 11.70 -11.42
N LYS A 317 7.66 12.13 -12.10
CA LYS A 317 9.04 11.66 -11.83
C LYS A 317 9.49 12.00 -10.41
N GLU A 318 9.20 13.20 -9.90
CA GLU A 318 9.52 13.59 -8.53
C GLU A 318 8.80 12.73 -7.49
N HIS A 319 7.50 12.49 -7.65
CA HIS A 319 6.75 11.61 -6.76
C HIS A 319 7.29 10.18 -6.79
N ALA A 320 7.62 9.63 -7.97
CA ALA A 320 8.23 8.31 -8.08
C ALA A 320 9.61 8.25 -7.40
N ALA A 321 10.42 9.29 -7.57
CA ALA A 321 11.72 9.44 -6.93
C ALA A 321 11.62 9.44 -5.41
N ARG A 322 10.74 10.29 -4.84
CA ARG A 322 10.55 10.38 -3.39
C ARG A 322 9.94 9.11 -2.81
N LEU A 323 9.07 8.42 -3.56
CA LEU A 323 8.58 7.09 -3.16
C LEU A 323 9.76 6.12 -2.99
N CYS A 324 10.63 6.03 -3.99
CA CYS A 324 11.82 5.16 -3.93
C CYS A 324 12.69 5.53 -2.72
N ASP A 325 13.00 6.81 -2.53
CA ASP A 325 13.87 7.29 -1.46
C ASP A 325 13.29 6.99 -0.07
N MET A 326 11.97 7.14 0.12
CA MET A 326 11.26 6.77 1.36
C MET A 326 11.39 5.27 1.63
N VAL A 327 11.12 4.44 0.61
CA VAL A 327 11.25 2.99 0.73
C VAL A 327 12.69 2.59 1.11
N TYR A 328 13.72 3.18 0.49
CA TYR A 328 15.10 2.87 0.81
C TYR A 328 15.47 3.28 2.24
N ARG A 329 15.02 4.46 2.67
CA ARG A 329 15.22 4.95 4.04
C ARG A 329 14.66 3.97 5.07
N THR A 330 13.49 3.39 4.80
CA THR A 330 12.85 2.42 5.71
C THR A 330 13.68 1.15 5.92
N GLN A 331 14.44 0.70 4.92
CA GLN A 331 15.30 -0.48 5.04
C GLN A 331 16.53 -0.22 5.92
N THR A 332 17.00 1.03 5.95
CA THR A 332 18.17 1.43 6.74
C THR A 332 17.83 1.89 8.15
N THR A 333 16.54 2.02 8.49
CA THR A 333 16.07 2.48 9.79
C THR A 333 15.44 1.34 10.58
N ALA A 334 16.00 1.05 11.75
CA ALA A 334 15.54 -0.04 12.59
C ALA A 334 14.05 0.08 12.95
N GLY A 335 13.30 -1.01 12.79
CA GLY A 335 11.87 -1.08 13.12
C GLY A 335 10.94 -0.31 12.17
N ALA A 336 11.46 0.25 11.07
CA ALA A 336 10.68 0.99 10.09
C ALA A 336 10.48 0.24 8.76
N ASP A 337 11.00 -0.98 8.64
CA ASP A 337 10.99 -1.79 7.42
C ASP A 337 9.59 -1.96 6.84
N VAL A 338 9.43 -1.48 5.61
CA VAL A 338 8.21 -1.60 4.83
C VAL A 338 8.22 -2.95 4.13
N ARG A 339 7.56 -3.94 4.77
CA ARG A 339 7.46 -5.32 4.27
C ARG A 339 6.05 -5.76 3.94
N TYR A 340 5.13 -4.85 3.73
CA TYR A 340 3.75 -5.19 3.40
C TYR A 340 3.53 -5.36 1.89
N THR A 341 2.53 -6.14 1.49
CA THR A 341 2.29 -6.54 0.10
C THR A 341 2.13 -5.36 -0.85
N MET A 342 1.43 -4.29 -0.44
CA MET A 342 1.22 -3.11 -1.29
C MET A 342 2.48 -2.29 -1.55
N ALA A 343 3.55 -2.48 -0.76
CA ALA A 343 4.84 -1.89 -1.09
C ALA A 343 5.34 -2.38 -2.45
N ALA A 344 5.08 -3.65 -2.80
CA ALA A 344 5.45 -4.20 -4.10
C ALA A 344 4.68 -3.51 -5.24
N HIS A 345 3.37 -3.31 -5.10
CA HIS A 345 2.55 -2.64 -6.12
C HIS A 345 3.05 -1.21 -6.38
N VAL A 346 3.17 -0.39 -5.33
CA VAL A 346 3.56 1.01 -5.51
C VAL A 346 5.00 1.16 -6.03
N LEU A 347 5.90 0.21 -5.68
CA LEU A 347 7.25 0.14 -6.23
C LEU A 347 7.26 -0.26 -7.72
N VAL A 348 6.37 -1.15 -8.14
CA VAL A 348 6.22 -1.50 -9.56
C VAL A 348 5.82 -0.26 -10.36
N ILE A 349 4.85 0.52 -9.88
CA ILE A 349 4.45 1.79 -10.55
C ILE A 349 5.62 2.79 -10.57
N ALA A 350 6.33 2.97 -9.46
CA ALA A 350 7.51 3.85 -9.46
C ALA A 350 8.60 3.38 -10.42
N SER A 351 8.75 2.06 -10.58
CA SER A 351 9.71 1.45 -11.51
C SER A 351 9.34 1.71 -12.97
N THR A 352 8.05 1.76 -13.34
CA THR A 352 7.66 2.13 -14.71
C THR A 352 7.96 3.59 -15.03
N VAL A 353 7.88 4.49 -14.04
CA VAL A 353 8.34 5.89 -14.17
C VAL A 353 9.87 5.97 -14.32
N GLN A 354 10.64 5.11 -13.64
CA GLN A 354 12.09 5.04 -13.87
C GLN A 354 12.41 4.51 -15.28
N ILE A 355 11.68 3.48 -15.77
CA ILE A 355 11.80 2.98 -17.14
C ILE A 355 11.51 4.09 -18.15
N HIS A 356 10.47 4.91 -17.92
CA HIS A 356 10.22 6.09 -18.74
C HIS A 356 11.45 7.02 -18.81
N THR A 357 12.04 7.34 -17.67
CA THR A 357 13.22 8.22 -17.62
C THR A 357 14.42 7.59 -18.34
N LEU A 358 14.61 6.27 -18.24
CA LEU A 358 15.66 5.55 -18.99
C LEU A 358 15.46 5.61 -20.50
N LEU A 359 14.22 5.53 -20.97
CA LEU A 359 13.90 5.49 -22.40
C LEU A 359 13.90 6.87 -23.07
N PHE A 360 13.54 7.92 -22.33
CA PHE A 360 13.22 9.22 -22.92
C PHE A 360 14.00 10.41 -22.35
N SER A 361 14.79 10.24 -21.29
CA SER A 361 15.64 11.35 -20.83
C SER A 361 16.79 11.58 -21.81
N GLY A 362 17.09 12.85 -22.08
CA GLY A 362 18.30 13.25 -22.81
C GLY A 362 19.50 13.53 -21.90
N ASP A 363 19.34 13.43 -20.57
CA ASP A 363 20.37 13.68 -19.58
C ASP A 363 20.93 12.36 -19.01
N GLU A 364 22.23 12.13 -19.21
CA GLU A 364 22.96 10.96 -18.71
C GLU A 364 22.93 10.84 -17.18
N ALA A 365 22.88 11.96 -16.45
CA ALA A 365 22.77 11.94 -14.99
C ALA A 365 21.41 11.38 -14.55
N ASP A 366 20.34 11.79 -15.22
CA ASP A 366 18.99 11.29 -15.00
C ASP A 366 18.87 9.80 -15.36
N ILE A 367 19.46 9.38 -16.49
CA ILE A 367 19.51 7.98 -16.91
C ILE A 367 20.25 7.15 -15.85
N GLY A 368 21.43 7.60 -15.42
CA GLY A 368 22.22 6.92 -14.40
C GLY A 368 21.49 6.79 -13.05
N LEU A 369 20.75 7.83 -12.64
CA LEU A 369 19.95 7.80 -11.41
C LEU A 369 18.74 6.87 -11.55
N ALA A 370 18.03 6.92 -12.66
CA ALA A 370 16.89 6.04 -12.94
C ALA A 370 17.31 4.56 -12.95
N ARG A 371 18.49 4.25 -13.51
CA ARG A 371 19.05 2.88 -13.50
C ARG A 371 19.29 2.37 -12.09
N ARG A 372 19.99 3.16 -11.25
CA ARG A 372 20.25 2.79 -9.85
C ARG A 372 18.96 2.59 -9.06
N ARG A 373 17.95 3.45 -9.28
CA ARG A 373 16.64 3.29 -8.63
C ARG A 373 15.93 2.02 -9.11
N LEU A 374 15.99 1.69 -10.39
CA LEU A 374 15.37 0.47 -10.91
C LEU A 374 16.03 -0.79 -10.33
N GLU A 375 17.36 -0.82 -10.27
CA GLU A 375 18.13 -1.91 -9.65
C GLU A 375 17.74 -2.08 -8.17
N ARG A 376 17.71 -0.98 -7.41
CA ARG A 376 17.37 -1.01 -5.99
C ARG A 376 15.91 -1.39 -5.75
N ASN A 377 14.98 -0.92 -6.57
CA ASN A 377 13.58 -1.35 -6.53
C ASN A 377 13.45 -2.85 -6.78
N PHE A 378 14.22 -3.40 -7.74
CA PHE A 378 14.18 -4.82 -8.04
C PHE A 378 14.71 -5.68 -6.90
N GLU A 379 15.83 -5.28 -6.27
CA GLU A 379 16.35 -5.92 -5.06
C GLU A 379 15.28 -6.00 -3.96
N MET A 380 14.53 -4.91 -3.77
CA MET A 380 13.46 -4.87 -2.78
C MET A 380 12.26 -5.74 -3.13
N LEU A 381 11.87 -5.79 -4.40
CA LEU A 381 10.84 -6.72 -4.85
C LEU A 381 11.26 -8.18 -4.60
N LEU A 382 12.53 -8.53 -4.86
CA LEU A 382 13.05 -9.86 -4.54
C LEU A 382 13.05 -10.15 -3.04
N GLN A 383 13.38 -9.18 -2.19
CA GLN A 383 13.28 -9.34 -0.73
C GLN A 383 11.84 -9.58 -0.28
N LEU A 384 10.86 -8.85 -0.84
CA LEU A 384 9.44 -9.05 -0.53
C LEU A 384 8.92 -10.40 -1.04
N ARG A 385 9.43 -10.88 -2.18
CA ARG A 385 9.11 -12.18 -2.78
C ARG A 385 9.43 -13.36 -1.86
N CYS A 386 10.41 -13.22 -0.98
CA CYS A 386 10.75 -14.23 0.02
C CYS A 386 9.63 -14.45 1.06
N TYR A 387 8.68 -13.51 1.19
CA TYR A 387 7.63 -13.58 2.20
C TYR A 387 6.24 -13.71 1.59
N TRP A 388 6.01 -13.13 0.42
CA TRP A 388 4.67 -12.95 -0.13
C TRP A 388 4.52 -13.53 -1.53
N PRO A 389 3.72 -14.59 -1.70
CA PRO A 389 3.42 -15.14 -3.02
C PRO A 389 2.89 -14.12 -4.03
N THR A 390 2.07 -13.16 -3.59
CA THR A 390 1.50 -12.10 -4.45
C THR A 390 2.56 -11.24 -5.16
N VAL A 391 3.79 -11.16 -4.63
CA VAL A 391 4.88 -10.39 -5.24
C VAL A 391 5.32 -10.98 -6.59
N ASP A 392 5.17 -12.30 -6.79
CA ASP A 392 5.42 -12.93 -8.09
C ASP A 392 4.53 -12.29 -9.19
N ARG A 393 3.30 -11.89 -8.83
CA ARG A 393 2.40 -11.19 -9.75
C ARG A 393 2.83 -9.76 -10.01
N ALA A 394 3.23 -9.03 -8.97
CA ALA A 394 3.76 -7.66 -9.11
C ALA A 394 4.97 -7.65 -10.07
N ILE A 395 5.91 -8.58 -9.91
CA ILE A 395 7.07 -8.75 -10.81
C ILE A 395 6.62 -9.09 -12.24
N SER A 396 5.65 -10.00 -12.38
CA SER A 396 5.12 -10.38 -13.70
C SER A 396 4.47 -9.20 -14.43
N ARG A 397 3.73 -8.34 -13.70
CA ARG A 397 3.15 -7.11 -14.25
C ARG A 397 4.22 -6.14 -14.72
N LEU A 398 5.28 -5.94 -13.92
CA LEU A 398 6.42 -5.10 -14.33
C LEU A 398 7.08 -5.62 -15.61
N ARG A 399 7.22 -6.95 -15.75
CA ARG A 399 7.75 -7.58 -16.97
C ARG A 399 6.85 -7.33 -18.18
N ALA A 400 5.53 -7.50 -18.03
CA ALA A 400 4.56 -7.24 -19.09
C ALA A 400 4.61 -5.76 -19.55
N PHE A 401 4.72 -4.84 -18.60
CA PHE A 401 4.90 -3.41 -18.89
C PHE A 401 6.20 -3.16 -19.64
N HIS A 402 7.33 -3.68 -19.14
CA HIS A 402 8.63 -3.47 -19.76
C HIS A 402 8.68 -4.01 -21.19
N LYS A 403 8.08 -5.18 -21.44
CA LYS A 403 7.98 -5.72 -22.80
C LYS A 403 7.15 -4.82 -23.71
N THR A 404 6.02 -4.32 -23.21
CA THR A 404 5.18 -3.33 -23.93
C THR A 404 5.98 -2.07 -24.27
N ALA A 405 6.74 -1.53 -23.31
CA ALA A 405 7.60 -0.37 -23.50
C ALA A 405 8.68 -0.58 -24.58
N ARG A 406 9.19 -1.80 -24.74
CA ARG A 406 10.13 -2.16 -25.81
C ARG A 406 9.47 -2.29 -27.17
N THR A 407 8.27 -2.85 -27.26
CA THR A 407 7.61 -3.12 -28.55
C THR A 407 6.82 -1.94 -29.08
N SER A 408 6.38 -1.03 -28.20
CA SER A 408 5.46 0.05 -28.55
C SER A 408 5.77 1.31 -27.73
N ILE A 409 7.02 1.77 -27.82
CA ILE A 409 7.55 2.89 -27.04
C ILE A 409 6.64 4.14 -27.11
N ASP A 410 6.10 4.42 -28.31
CA ASP A 410 5.25 5.58 -28.60
C ASP A 410 3.84 5.49 -28.00
N THR A 411 3.39 4.36 -27.46
CA THR A 411 2.02 4.24 -26.92
C THR A 411 1.98 3.63 -25.51
N SER A 412 3.14 3.28 -24.96
CA SER A 412 3.26 2.52 -23.72
C SER A 412 2.90 3.31 -22.46
N PHE A 413 2.88 4.64 -22.53
CA PHE A 413 2.59 5.52 -21.39
C PHE A 413 1.24 6.25 -21.52
N VAL A 414 0.50 5.98 -22.59
CA VAL A 414 -0.84 6.54 -22.79
C VAL A 414 -1.77 6.02 -21.69
N LEU A 415 -2.51 6.91 -21.04
CA LEU A 415 -3.57 6.52 -20.10
C LEU A 415 -4.79 6.03 -20.87
N ASP A 416 -4.75 4.77 -21.30
CA ASP A 416 -5.88 4.04 -21.84
C ASP A 416 -6.47 3.06 -20.80
N ARG A 417 -7.44 2.24 -21.21
CA ARG A 417 -8.05 1.24 -20.32
C ARG A 417 -7.05 0.22 -19.77
N TRP A 418 -6.05 -0.15 -20.55
CA TRP A 418 -5.02 -1.10 -20.13
C TRP A 418 -4.10 -0.46 -19.09
N MET A 419 -3.66 0.78 -19.33
CA MET A 419 -2.83 1.52 -18.39
C MET A 419 -3.58 1.84 -17.11
N LEU A 420 -4.84 2.27 -17.19
CA LEU A 420 -5.64 2.53 -15.99
C LEU A 420 -5.74 1.26 -15.14
N ARG A 421 -6.03 0.11 -15.76
CA ARG A 421 -6.01 -1.21 -15.11
C ARG A 421 -4.64 -1.51 -14.51
N PHE A 422 -3.55 -1.25 -15.23
CA PHE A 422 -2.20 -1.44 -14.71
C PHE A 422 -1.90 -0.59 -13.46
N LEU A 423 -2.39 0.64 -13.41
CA LEU A 423 -2.15 1.57 -12.31
C LEU A 423 -2.99 1.23 -11.07
N VAL A 424 -4.26 0.83 -11.24
CA VAL A 424 -5.23 0.73 -10.13
C VAL A 424 -5.61 -0.70 -9.74
N GLU A 425 -5.58 -1.66 -10.66
CA GLU A 425 -5.95 -3.06 -10.40
C GLU A 425 -4.68 -3.87 -10.11
N PHE A 426 -4.41 -4.23 -8.86
CA PHE A 426 -3.18 -4.93 -8.46
C PHE A 426 -3.36 -6.42 -8.12
N THR A 427 -4.60 -6.90 -8.10
CA THR A 427 -4.97 -8.30 -7.78
C THR A 427 -4.88 -9.22 -9.00
N GLU A 428 -5.25 -8.70 -10.16
CA GLU A 428 -5.31 -9.44 -11.42
C GLU A 428 -3.95 -9.52 -12.15
N PRO A 429 -3.66 -10.64 -12.85
CA PRO A 429 -2.54 -10.71 -13.78
C PRO A 429 -2.75 -9.70 -14.92
N MET A 430 -1.64 -9.12 -15.40
CA MET A 430 -1.63 -8.24 -16.56
C MET A 430 -1.11 -9.00 -17.76
N GLU A 431 -1.93 -9.02 -18.81
CA GLU A 431 -1.48 -9.42 -20.13
C GLU A 431 -0.67 -8.29 -20.78
N GLU A 432 0.15 -8.65 -21.77
CA GLU A 432 0.81 -7.67 -22.62
C GLU A 432 -0.24 -6.79 -23.31
N LYS A 433 0.09 -5.51 -23.52
CA LYS A 433 -0.77 -4.65 -24.31
C LYS A 433 -0.79 -5.17 -25.74
N GLU A 434 -1.98 -5.46 -26.28
CA GLU A 434 -2.11 -5.89 -27.67
C GLU A 434 -1.43 -4.87 -28.59
N ALA A 435 -0.35 -5.29 -29.26
CA ALA A 435 0.38 -4.44 -30.16
C ALA A 435 -0.51 -4.12 -31.37
N ILE A 436 -0.80 -2.85 -31.59
CA ILE A 436 -1.25 -2.39 -32.91
C ILE A 436 -0.04 -2.59 -33.82
N ILE A 437 -0.12 -3.62 -34.68
CA ILE A 437 0.98 -4.20 -35.46
C ILE A 437 1.89 -3.12 -36.08
N GLY A 438 3.12 -3.01 -35.56
CA GLY A 438 4.20 -2.21 -36.13
C GLY A 438 5.56 -2.76 -35.68
N ARG A 439 6.29 -3.42 -36.58
CA ARG A 439 7.61 -4.05 -36.36
C ARG A 439 8.68 -3.03 -35.96
N HIS A 440 9.51 -3.34 -34.96
CA HIS A 440 10.95 -3.62 -35.13
C HIS A 440 11.57 -4.05 -33.80
N GLY A 441 12.48 -5.02 -33.87
CA GLY A 441 13.16 -5.59 -32.72
C GLY A 441 14.54 -4.99 -32.50
N ASP A 442 14.97 -5.01 -31.24
CA ASP A 442 16.35 -5.37 -30.88
C ASP A 442 16.37 -5.92 -29.44
N GLY A 443 16.99 -7.08 -29.26
CA GLY A 443 16.66 -8.06 -28.21
C GLY A 443 17.62 -8.16 -27.03
N ASP A 444 18.91 -7.93 -27.22
CA ASP A 444 19.87 -8.84 -26.57
C ASP A 444 20.71 -8.33 -25.38
N GLU A 445 20.56 -7.09 -24.90
CA GLU A 445 21.46 -6.62 -23.82
C GLU A 445 20.97 -6.85 -22.37
N MET A 446 19.71 -7.24 -22.14
CA MET A 446 19.19 -7.43 -20.76
C MET A 446 18.85 -8.88 -20.41
N GLU A 447 18.75 -9.81 -21.37
CA GLU A 447 18.74 -11.25 -21.04
C GLU A 447 19.99 -11.67 -20.27
N SER A 448 21.12 -10.97 -20.46
CA SER A 448 22.35 -11.14 -19.68
C SER A 448 22.16 -10.92 -18.17
N LEU A 449 21.30 -9.98 -17.76
CA LEU A 449 20.98 -9.70 -16.35
C LEU A 449 19.95 -10.68 -15.77
N TRP A 450 19.10 -11.29 -16.62
CA TRP A 450 18.10 -12.28 -16.20
C TRP A 450 18.65 -13.71 -16.22
N ALA A 451 19.62 -14.01 -17.08
CA ALA A 451 20.22 -15.33 -17.26
C ALA A 451 21.37 -15.62 -16.28
N THR A 452 21.89 -14.61 -15.57
CA THR A 452 22.97 -14.79 -14.59
C THR A 452 22.51 -15.31 -13.22
N GLU A 453 21.20 -15.42 -12.98
CA GLU A 453 20.65 -16.13 -11.81
C GLU A 453 19.73 -17.28 -12.25
N GLY A 454 20.34 -18.30 -12.85
CA GLY A 454 19.73 -19.61 -12.97
C GLY A 454 19.54 -20.23 -11.59
N LEU A 455 18.32 -20.13 -11.03
CA LEU A 455 17.89 -20.91 -9.89
C LEU A 455 16.72 -21.82 -10.30
N ARG A 456 17.04 -23.11 -10.30
CA ARG A 456 16.09 -24.21 -10.06
C ARG A 456 15.40 -24.05 -8.72
#